data_AF-A0A3R7AF76-F1
#
_entry.id   AF-A0A3R7AF76-F1
#
_cell.length_a   1.000
_cell.length_b   1.000
_cell.length_c   1.000
_cell.angle_alpha   90.00
_cell.angle_beta   90.00
_cell.angle_gamma   90.00
#
_symmetry.space_group_name_H-M   'P 1'
#
loop_
_entity.id
_entity.type
_entity.pdbx_description
1 polymer ?
#
loop_
_entity_poly.entity_id
_entity_poly.type
_entity_poly.pdbx_seq_one_letter_code
_entity_poly.pdbx_strand_id
1 'polypeptide(L)'
;MWLNHINIAGYQISAQISQITMFRSKRPREILNEIKWRGYPMDECTIYYLHRGAPNDTKIVSGSEIVSLGHSFFTIEHDTSIPYHRIRRIEYGDDVVYRRNTRR
;
A
#
# COMPACT_ATOMS: atom_id res chain seq x y z
N MET A 1 14.24 38.41 -21.37
CA MET A 1 14.63 37.13 -20.74
C MET A 1 14.27 37.19 -19.28
N TRP A 2 13.09 36.68 -18.89
CA TRP A 2 12.76 36.40 -17.49
C TRP A 2 12.06 35.05 -17.47
N LEU A 3 12.51 34.21 -16.55
CA LEU A 3 12.42 32.75 -16.58
C LEU A 3 10.98 32.26 -16.35
N ASN A 4 10.66 31.17 -17.04
CA ASN A 4 9.42 30.40 -16.89
C ASN A 4 9.22 30.01 -15.42
N HIS A 5 8.27 30.66 -14.76
CA HIS A 5 7.73 30.20 -13.49
C HIS A 5 6.78 29.04 -13.81
N ILE A 6 7.34 27.85 -14.04
CA ILE A 6 6.55 26.64 -14.26
C ILE A 6 5.79 26.37 -12.95
N ASN A 7 4.47 26.31 -13.05
CA ASN A 7 3.55 26.02 -11.95
C ASN A 7 3.80 24.60 -11.41
N ILE A 8 4.74 24.45 -10.47
CA ILE A 8 5.11 23.15 -9.88
C ILE A 8 3.94 22.55 -9.07
N ALA A 9 3.04 23.39 -8.55
CA ALA A 9 1.89 22.96 -7.75
C ALA A 9 0.82 22.19 -8.57
N GLY A 10 0.63 22.53 -9.85
CA GLY A 10 -0.36 21.86 -10.70
C GLY A 10 0.02 20.42 -11.04
N TYR A 11 1.31 20.15 -11.25
CA TYR A 11 1.81 18.81 -11.57
C TYR A 11 1.69 17.86 -10.37
N GLN A 12 1.98 18.36 -9.16
CA GLN A 12 1.87 17.58 -7.93
C GLN A 12 0.42 17.16 -7.64
N ILE A 13 -0.55 18.05 -7.84
CA ILE A 13 -1.98 17.72 -7.61
C ILE A 13 -2.47 16.68 -8.63
N SER A 14 -2.07 16.78 -9.91
CA SER A 14 -2.45 15.79 -10.92
C SER A 14 -1.83 14.42 -10.69
N ALA A 15 -0.58 14.37 -10.20
CA ALA A 15 0.08 13.12 -9.85
C ALA A 15 -0.59 12.45 -8.64
N GLN A 16 -0.88 13.22 -7.60
CA GLN A 16 -1.50 12.71 -6.38
C GLN A 16 -2.96 12.25 -6.57
N ILE A 17 -3.75 12.96 -7.39
CA ILE A 17 -5.11 12.52 -7.77
C ILE A 17 -5.05 11.23 -8.61
N SER A 18 -4.07 11.12 -9.52
CA SER A 18 -3.88 9.91 -10.33
C SER A 18 -3.51 8.70 -9.46
N GLN A 19 -2.66 8.87 -8.46
CA GLN A 19 -2.24 7.83 -7.50
C GLN A 19 -3.43 7.35 -6.64
N ILE A 20 -4.28 8.25 -6.13
CA ILE A 20 -5.49 7.90 -5.36
C ILE A 20 -6.50 7.12 -6.22
N THR A 21 -6.54 7.36 -7.53
CA THR A 21 -7.36 6.60 -8.49
C THR A 21 -6.68 5.38 -9.12
N MET A 22 -5.41 5.13 -8.80
CA MET A 22 -4.58 4.10 -9.46
C MET A 22 -5.13 2.69 -9.26
N PHE A 23 -5.66 2.41 -8.07
CA PHE A 23 -6.23 1.12 -7.71
C PHE A 23 -7.75 1.20 -7.72
N ARG A 24 -8.38 0.35 -8.55
CA ARG A 24 -9.84 0.31 -8.64
C ARG A 24 -10.47 -0.36 -7.42
N SER A 25 -9.74 -1.28 -6.82
CA SER A 25 -10.23 -2.10 -5.72
C SER A 25 -10.12 -1.41 -4.36
N LYS A 26 -11.08 -1.69 -3.48
CA LYS A 26 -11.12 -1.16 -2.10
C LYS A 26 -10.75 -2.19 -1.04
N ARG A 27 -10.42 -3.43 -1.45
CA ARG A 27 -10.07 -4.52 -0.53
C ARG A 27 -8.57 -4.78 -0.52
N PRO A 28 -7.97 -5.11 0.64
CA PRO A 28 -6.53 -5.31 0.76
C PRO A 28 -5.97 -6.32 -0.24
N ARG A 29 -6.63 -7.49 -0.34
CA ARG A 29 -6.23 -8.56 -1.26
C ARG A 29 -6.27 -8.11 -2.71
N GLU A 30 -7.35 -7.43 -3.11
CA GLU A 30 -7.53 -7.01 -4.50
C GLU A 30 -6.52 -5.93 -4.87
N ILE A 31 -6.22 -4.98 -3.98
CA ILE A 31 -5.17 -3.97 -4.16
C ILE A 31 -3.80 -4.62 -4.34
N LEU A 32 -3.41 -5.53 -3.44
CA LEU A 32 -2.12 -6.24 -3.55
C LEU A 32 -2.02 -7.09 -4.83
N ASN A 33 -3.12 -7.71 -5.24
CA ASN A 33 -3.18 -8.41 -6.51
C ASN A 33 -3.05 -7.45 -7.70
N GLU A 34 -3.72 -6.28 -7.69
CA GLU A 34 -3.54 -5.27 -8.74
C GLU A 34 -2.08 -4.84 -8.84
N ILE A 35 -1.41 -4.58 -7.71
CA ILE A 35 0.02 -4.23 -7.69
C ILE A 35 0.85 -5.34 -8.34
N LYS A 36 0.66 -6.59 -7.91
CA LYS A 36 1.41 -7.75 -8.42
C LYS A 36 1.19 -8.00 -9.91
N TRP A 37 -0.06 -8.03 -10.34
CA TRP A 37 -0.42 -8.45 -11.71
C TRP A 37 -0.27 -7.33 -12.74
N ARG A 38 -0.34 -6.07 -12.33
CA ARG A 38 -0.06 -4.94 -13.23
C ARG A 38 1.43 -4.61 -13.35
N GLY A 39 2.29 -5.32 -12.62
CA GLY A 39 3.75 -5.15 -12.69
C GLY A 39 4.24 -3.87 -12.02
N TYR A 40 3.50 -3.37 -11.02
CA TYR A 40 3.93 -2.22 -10.23
C TYR A 40 5.08 -2.61 -9.28
N PRO A 41 6.00 -1.68 -8.97
CA PRO A 41 7.07 -1.91 -8.00
C PRO A 41 6.48 -2.23 -6.62
N MET A 42 6.88 -3.37 -6.06
CA MET A 42 6.44 -3.85 -4.76
C MET A 42 7.19 -3.18 -3.60
N ASP A 43 8.37 -2.65 -3.86
CA ASP A 43 9.17 -1.88 -2.91
C ASP A 43 8.48 -0.58 -2.47
N GLU A 44 7.66 0.02 -3.34
CA GLU A 44 6.84 1.19 -3.00
C GLU A 44 5.62 0.82 -2.13
N CYS A 45 5.27 -0.47 -2.02
CA CYS A 45 4.12 -0.89 -1.24
C CYS A 45 4.49 -1.10 0.23
N THR A 46 3.76 -0.47 1.15
CA THR A 46 3.95 -0.66 2.60
C THR A 46 2.65 -1.12 3.25
N ILE A 47 2.69 -2.23 3.99
CA ILE A 47 1.51 -2.85 4.58
C ILE A 47 1.60 -2.81 6.10
N TYR A 48 0.56 -2.26 6.72
CA TYR A 48 0.41 -2.17 8.16
C TYR A 48 -0.58 -3.22 8.61
N TYR A 49 -0.13 -4.15 9.46
CA TYR A 49 -0.97 -5.24 9.95
C TYR A 49 -0.92 -5.35 11.48
N LEU A 50 -2.03 -5.80 12.06
CA LEU A 50 -2.14 -6.00 13.49
C LEU A 50 -1.29 -7.20 13.94
N HIS A 51 -0.38 -7.03 14.90
CA HIS A 51 0.43 -8.09 15.51
C HIS A 51 0.22 -8.12 17.02
N ARG A 52 -0.23 -9.26 17.56
CA ARG A 52 -0.47 -9.43 19.00
C ARG A 52 0.89 -9.43 19.72
N GLY A 53 1.09 -8.53 20.68
CA GLY A 53 2.31 -8.44 21.48
C GLY A 53 3.42 -7.53 20.92
N ALA A 54 3.15 -6.74 19.88
CA ALA A 54 4.05 -5.68 19.43
C ALA A 54 3.72 -4.35 20.14
N PRO A 55 4.70 -3.45 20.34
CA PRO A 55 4.41 -2.06 20.74
C PRO A 55 3.45 -1.44 19.72
N ASN A 56 2.37 -0.79 20.16
CA ASN A 56 1.26 -0.29 19.32
C ASN A 56 0.43 -1.34 18.56
N ASP A 57 0.59 -2.64 18.87
CA ASP A 57 -0.14 -3.77 18.25
C ASP A 57 -0.06 -3.82 16.71
N THR A 58 0.85 -3.08 16.08
CA THR A 58 0.93 -2.93 14.63
C THR A 58 2.36 -3.16 14.17
N LYS A 59 2.52 -4.02 13.16
CA LYS A 59 3.78 -4.20 12.43
C LYS A 59 3.63 -3.70 11.00
N ILE A 60 4.76 -3.31 10.44
CA ILE A 60 4.91 -2.82 9.08
C ILE A 60 5.70 -3.87 8.31
N VAL A 61 5.31 -4.12 7.06
CA VAL A 61 6.06 -4.97 6.14
C VAL A 61 6.10 -4.31 4.77
N SER A 62 7.27 -4.34 4.14
CA SER A 62 7.44 -3.89 2.76
C SER A 62 6.85 -4.91 1.79
N GLY A 63 6.27 -4.43 0.69
CA GLY A 63 5.81 -5.29 -0.39
C GLY A 63 6.95 -6.07 -1.02
N SER A 64 8.18 -5.56 -0.95
CA SER A 64 9.38 -6.28 -1.39
C SER A 64 9.63 -7.57 -0.61
N GLU A 65 9.17 -7.65 0.65
CA GLU A 65 9.30 -8.85 1.49
C GLU A 65 8.22 -9.90 1.16
N ILE A 66 7.23 -9.59 0.31
CA ILE A 66 6.16 -10.52 -0.03
C ILE A 66 6.66 -11.55 -1.04
N VAL A 67 6.76 -12.79 -0.60
CA VAL A 67 7.12 -13.93 -1.45
C VAL A 67 5.91 -14.45 -2.22
N SER A 68 4.75 -14.53 -1.57
CA SER A 68 3.54 -15.09 -2.18
C SER A 68 2.25 -14.42 -1.70
N LEU A 69 1.31 -14.25 -2.64
CA LEU A 69 -0.05 -13.78 -2.36
C LEU A 69 -1.00 -14.97 -2.53
N GLY A 70 -1.43 -15.55 -1.41
CA GLY A 70 -2.42 -16.61 -1.38
C GLY A 70 -3.86 -16.07 -1.40
N HIS A 71 -4.83 -16.99 -1.31
CA HIS A 71 -6.25 -16.64 -1.33
C HIS A 71 -6.71 -15.90 -0.05
N SER A 72 -6.21 -16.33 1.12
CA SER A 72 -6.66 -15.85 2.44
C SER A 72 -5.55 -15.20 3.28
N PHE A 73 -4.29 -15.44 2.90
CA PHE A 73 -3.09 -14.92 3.56
C PHE A 73 -2.04 -14.60 2.50
N PHE A 74 -1.11 -13.73 2.87
CA PHE A 74 0.13 -13.52 2.13
C PHE A 74 1.31 -14.02 2.95
N THR A 75 2.34 -14.49 2.27
CA THR A 75 3.55 -15.02 2.89
C THR A 75 4.68 -14.05 2.59
N ILE A 76 5.37 -13.64 3.64
CA ILE A 76 6.56 -12.80 3.56
C ILE A 76 7.81 -13.66 3.72
N GLU A 77 8.98 -13.04 3.64
CA GLU A 77 10.25 -13.71 3.93
C GLU A 77 10.21 -14.46 5.28
N HIS A 78 11.00 -15.53 5.39
CA HIS A 78 10.99 -16.45 6.53
C HIS A 78 9.66 -17.22 6.71
N ASP A 79 8.91 -17.44 5.62
CA ASP A 79 7.67 -18.23 5.57
C ASP A 79 6.57 -17.73 6.54
N THR A 80 6.64 -16.45 6.91
CA THR A 80 5.66 -15.87 7.83
C THR A 80 4.37 -15.56 7.09
N SER A 81 3.31 -16.28 7.43
CA SER A 81 1.99 -16.12 6.82
C SER A 81 1.12 -15.13 7.59
N ILE A 82 0.69 -14.07 6.91
CA ILE A 82 -0.12 -12.98 7.48
C ILE A 82 -1.51 -12.96 6.82
N PRO A 83 -2.59 -13.17 7.60
CA PRO A 83 -3.96 -13.06 7.08
C PRO A 83 -4.34 -11.64 6.64
N TYR A 84 -5.05 -11.51 5.52
CA TYR A 84 -5.49 -10.19 5.01
C TYR A 84 -6.43 -9.44 5.96
N HIS A 85 -7.23 -10.17 6.75
CA HIS A 85 -8.12 -9.57 7.75
C HIS A 85 -7.37 -8.92 8.93
N ARG A 86 -6.04 -8.98 8.97
CA ARG A 86 -5.21 -8.25 9.94
C ARG A 86 -4.68 -6.93 9.38
N ILE A 87 -4.80 -6.71 8.07
CA ILE A 87 -4.35 -5.47 7.43
C ILE A 87 -5.22 -4.30 7.89
N ARG A 88 -4.56 -3.25 8.38
CA ARG A 88 -5.14 -2.01 8.86
C ARG A 88 -4.96 -0.87 7.86
N ARG A 89 -3.81 -0.80 7.19
CA ARG A 89 -3.51 0.23 6.19
C ARG A 89 -2.60 -0.36 5.12
N ILE A 90 -2.76 0.08 3.88
CA ILE A 90 -1.80 -0.14 2.80
C ILE A 90 -1.46 1.24 2.27
N GLU A 91 -0.17 1.49 2.14
CA GLU A 91 0.42 2.65 1.51
C GLU A 91 1.12 2.21 0.24
N TYR A 92 1.12 3.09 -0.76
CA TYR A 92 1.84 2.91 -1.99
C TYR A 92 2.56 4.23 -2.29
N GLY A 93 3.89 4.22 -2.24
CA GLY A 93 4.68 5.44 -2.14
C GLY A 93 4.25 6.26 -0.92
N ASP A 94 3.91 7.53 -1.15
CA ASP A 94 3.44 8.45 -0.11
C ASP A 94 1.91 8.42 0.10
N ASP A 95 1.17 7.66 -0.70
CA ASP A 95 -0.29 7.68 -0.72
C ASP A 95 -0.94 6.51 0.00
N VAL A 96 -2.07 6.77 0.67
CA VAL A 96 -2.84 5.75 1.39
C VAL A 96 -3.91 5.16 0.47
N VAL A 97 -3.61 4.00 -0.08
CA VAL A 97 -4.53 3.30 -1.01
C VAL A 97 -5.59 2.48 -0.26
N TYR A 98 -5.31 2.08 0.97
CA TYR A 98 -6.27 1.38 1.82
C TYR A 98 -6.13 1.80 3.27
N ARG A 99 -7.26 2.04 3.94
CA ARG A 99 -7.32 2.15 5.38
C ARG A 99 -8.59 1.47 5.88
N ARG A 100 -8.44 0.58 6.85
CA ARG A 100 -9.57 0.01 7.56
C ARG A 100 -10.24 1.11 8.36
N ASN A 101 -11.50 1.38 8.04
CA ASN A 101 -12.32 2.31 8.78
C ASN A 101 -12.70 1.70 10.15
N THR A 102 -11.81 1.80 11.13
CA THR A 102 -12.18 1.61 12.53
C THR A 102 -12.80 2.93 12.95
N ARG A 103 -14.15 3.00 12.93
CA ARG A 103 -14.86 4.13 13.52
C ARG A 103 -14.35 4.27 14.96
N ARG A 104 -13.66 5.36 15.24
CA ARG A 104 -13.21 5.73 16.59
C ARG A 104 -13.90 7.03 16.94
#